data_AF-A0A9W9JBN4-F1
#
_entry.id   AF-A0A9W9JBN4-F1
#
_cell.length_a   1.000
_cell.length_b   1.000
_cell.length_c   1.000
_cell.angle_alpha   90.00
_cell.angle_beta   90.00
_cell.angle_gamma   90.00
#
_symmetry.space_group_name_H-M   'P 1'
#
loop_
_entity.id
_entity.type
_entity.pdbx_description
1 polymer ?
#
loop_
_entity_poly.entity_id
_entity_poly.type
_entity_poly.pdbx_seq_one_letter_code
_entity_poly.pdbx_strand_id
1 'polypeptide(L)'
;MSSPDYKLLFQRAEEEIGQLKQEKTQLAQKNTHPTQKTSFLEFLRVCHELLSSPLQVGSPSHSTKGAMPPPRGKYCPANLVRWEECAHLQQEIFDSVCNHFNARQEHPTKMFWLFFVLKGLPMD
;
A
#
# COMPACT_ATOMS: atom_id res chain seq x y z
N MET A 1 -1.85 12.49 53.80
CA MET A 1 -1.68 11.82 52.50
C MET A 1 -0.20 11.52 52.34
N SER A 2 0.18 10.27 52.11
CA SER A 2 1.60 9.89 51.97
C SER A 2 2.17 10.51 50.68
N SER A 3 3.34 11.15 50.77
CA SER A 3 4.03 11.72 49.62
C SER A 3 4.42 10.59 48.65
N PRO A 4 4.16 10.72 47.34
CA PRO A 4 4.60 9.72 46.37
C PRO A 4 6.12 9.53 46.45
N ASP A 5 6.57 8.28 46.36
CA ASP A 5 7.99 7.98 46.26
C ASP A 5 8.47 8.26 44.82
N TYR A 6 8.94 9.48 44.61
CA TYR A 6 9.41 9.95 43.31
C TYR A 6 10.58 9.13 42.76
N LYS A 7 11.37 8.45 43.61
CA LYS A 7 12.46 7.58 43.13
C LYS A 7 11.90 6.36 42.44
N LEU A 8 10.88 5.73 43.02
CA LEU A 8 10.21 4.56 42.42
C LEU A 8 9.50 4.91 41.12
N LEU A 9 8.91 6.11 41.04
CA LEU A 9 8.27 6.59 39.81
C LEU A 9 9.29 6.81 38.69
N PHE A 10 10.45 7.38 39.01
CA PHE A 10 11.52 7.60 38.04
C PHE A 10 12.10 6.29 37.53
N GLN A 11 12.37 5.35 38.43
CA GLN A 11 12.90 4.04 38.09
C GLN A 11 11.95 3.25 37.18
N ARG A 12 10.64 3.29 37.46
CA ARG A 12 9.62 2.66 36.60
C ARG A 12 9.59 3.28 35.20
N ALA A 13 9.67 4.60 35.10
CA ALA A 13 9.67 5.29 33.81
C ALA A 13 10.92 4.94 32.97
N GLU A 14 12.08 4.78 33.61
CA GLU A 14 13.31 4.36 32.92
C GLU A 14 13.20 2.91 32.40
N GLU A 15 12.64 2.00 33.20
CA GLU A 15 12.39 0.61 32.79
C GLU A 15 11.40 0.53 31.63
N GLU A 16 10.31 1.30 31.67
CA GLU A 16 9.29 1.35 30.62
C GLU A 16 9.85 1.92 29.31
N ILE A 17 10.67 2.98 29.40
CA ILE A 17 11.41 3.52 28.25
C ILE A 17 12.40 2.48 27.69
N GLY A 18 13.08 1.72 28.56
CA GLY A 18 13.98 0.65 28.18
C GLY A 18 13.28 -0.46 27.40
N GLN A 19 12.12 -0.92 27.91
CA GLN A 19 11.29 -1.94 27.27
C GLN A 19 10.75 -1.47 25.92
N LEU A 20 10.20 -0.25 25.85
CA LEU A 20 9.70 0.33 24.59
C LEU A 20 10.81 0.49 23.55
N LYS A 21 12.02 0.89 23.97
CA LYS A 21 13.19 0.95 23.07
C LYS A 21 13.53 -0.44 22.55
N GLN A 22 13.59 -1.44 23.43
CA GLN A 22 13.94 -2.80 23.07
C GLN A 22 12.90 -3.44 22.13
N GLU A 23 11.60 -3.24 22.39
CA GLU A 23 10.51 -3.69 21.53
C GLU A 23 10.57 -3.01 20.16
N LYS A 24 10.80 -1.69 20.12
CA LYS A 24 10.96 -0.94 18.87
C LYS A 24 12.19 -1.41 18.08
N THR A 25 13.30 -1.74 18.75
CA THR A 25 14.50 -2.30 18.11
C THR A 25 14.22 -3.70 17.56
N GLN A 26 13.55 -4.57 18.32
CA GLN A 26 13.18 -5.91 17.85
C GLN A 26 12.20 -5.85 16.67
N LEU A 27 11.23 -4.94 16.69
CA LEU A 27 10.30 -4.73 15.59
C LEU A 27 11.02 -4.18 14.36
N ALA A 28 11.94 -3.23 14.54
CA ALA A 28 12.79 -2.73 13.46
C ALA A 28 13.69 -3.83 12.89
N GLN A 29 14.23 -4.73 13.72
CA GLN A 29 15.01 -5.89 13.30
C GLN A 29 14.17 -6.93 12.54
N LYS A 30 12.95 -7.22 13.00
CA LYS A 30 12.00 -8.08 12.28
C LYS A 30 11.54 -7.49 10.95
N ASN A 31 11.40 -6.16 10.89
CA ASN A 31 11.03 -5.44 9.66
C ASN A 31 12.23 -5.10 8.77
N THR A 32 13.45 -5.37 9.21
CA THR A 32 14.66 -5.34 8.37
C THR A 32 14.95 -6.74 7.87
N HIS A 33 14.00 -7.30 7.13
CA HIS A 33 14.42 -8.20 6.07
C HIS A 33 15.29 -7.38 5.13
N PRO A 34 16.49 -7.85 4.74
CA PRO A 34 17.18 -7.26 3.60
C PRO A 34 16.16 -7.23 2.46
N THR A 35 15.86 -6.06 1.91
CA THR A 35 14.98 -5.95 0.75
C THR A 35 15.64 -6.79 -0.33
N GLN A 36 15.17 -8.04 -0.48
CA GLN A 36 15.76 -8.98 -1.40
C GLN A 36 15.69 -8.33 -2.76
N LYS A 37 16.82 -8.30 -3.48
CA LYS A 37 16.81 -7.80 -4.86
C LYS A 37 15.84 -8.68 -5.63
N THR A 38 14.72 -8.10 -6.03
CA THR A 38 13.67 -8.72 -6.83
C THR A 38 13.71 -8.07 -8.20
N SER A 39 13.60 -8.88 -9.25
CA SER A 39 13.36 -8.38 -10.59
C SER A 39 11.95 -7.82 -10.69
N PHE A 40 11.72 -6.95 -11.68
CA PHE A 40 10.40 -6.39 -11.94
C PHE A 40 9.34 -7.48 -12.18
N LEU A 41 9.70 -8.54 -12.92
CA LEU A 41 8.79 -9.65 -13.21
C LEU A 41 8.47 -10.49 -11.97
N GLU A 42 9.44 -10.72 -11.08
CA GLU A 42 9.19 -11.40 -9.81
C GLU A 42 8.25 -10.57 -8.91
N PHE A 43 8.48 -9.26 -8.83
CA PHE A 43 7.60 -8.35 -8.10
C PHE A 43 6.16 -8.42 -8.63
N LEU A 44 5.97 -8.26 -9.94
CA LEU A 44 4.64 -8.33 -10.55
C LEU A 44 3.96 -9.68 -10.28
N ARG A 45 4.69 -10.79 -10.39
CA ARG A 45 4.15 -12.13 -10.10
C ARG A 45 3.64 -12.21 -8.67
N VAL A 46 4.45 -11.80 -7.70
CA VAL A 46 4.05 -11.82 -6.27
C VAL A 46 2.83 -10.93 -6.03
N CYS A 47 2.77 -9.75 -6.65
CA CYS A 47 1.59 -8.89 -6.59
C CYS A 47 0.35 -9.61 -7.13
N HIS A 48 0.44 -10.27 -8.28
CA HIS A 48 -0.69 -11.02 -8.85
C HIS A 48 -1.13 -12.17 -7.94
N GLU A 49 -0.21 -12.93 -7.38
CA GLU A 49 -0.52 -14.01 -6.44
C GLU A 49 -1.23 -13.48 -5.18
N LEU A 50 -0.73 -12.38 -4.59
CA LEU A 50 -1.31 -11.79 -3.39
C LEU A 50 -2.67 -11.12 -3.68
N LEU A 51 -2.82 -10.41 -4.80
CA LEU A 51 -4.05 -9.73 -5.17
C LEU A 51 -5.13 -10.68 -5.70
N SER A 52 -4.74 -11.82 -6.27
CA SER A 52 -5.68 -12.88 -6.67
C SER A 52 -6.10 -13.78 -5.51
N SER A 53 -5.44 -13.66 -4.36
CA SER A 53 -5.85 -14.37 -3.15
C SER A 53 -7.31 -13.98 -2.80
N PRO A 54 -8.20 -14.96 -2.60
CA PRO A 54 -9.57 -14.68 -2.22
C PRO A 54 -9.64 -13.82 -0.96
N LEU A 55 -10.35 -12.70 -1.04
CA LEU A 55 -10.62 -11.87 0.13
C LEU A 55 -11.63 -12.58 1.02
N GLN A 56 -11.30 -12.71 2.31
CA GLN A 56 -12.24 -13.19 3.31
C GLN A 56 -13.16 -12.05 3.71
N VAL A 57 -14.47 -12.28 3.67
CA VAL A 57 -15.46 -11.32 4.16
C VAL A 57 -15.28 -11.19 5.67
N GLY A 58 -14.96 -9.97 6.12
CA GLY A 58 -14.82 -9.67 7.54
C GLY A 58 -16.14 -9.80 8.31
N SER A 59 -16.07 -9.82 9.64
CA SER A 59 -17.27 -9.87 10.47
C SER A 59 -18.17 -8.64 10.22
N PRO A 60 -19.50 -8.81 10.09
CA PRO A 60 -20.45 -7.71 10.00
C PRO A 60 -20.35 -6.71 11.15
N SER A 61 -19.85 -7.13 12.32
CA SER A 61 -19.61 -6.24 13.47
C SER A 61 -18.56 -5.16 13.20
N HIS A 62 -17.70 -5.34 12.18
CA HIS A 62 -16.69 -4.37 11.77
C HIS A 62 -17.18 -3.50 10.59
N SER A 63 -18.38 -3.77 10.07
CA SER A 63 -18.98 -2.95 9.02
C SER A 63 -19.39 -1.60 9.59
N THR A 64 -19.29 -0.56 8.76
CA THR A 64 -19.94 0.71 9.06
C THR A 64 -21.45 0.49 9.18
N LYS A 65 -22.03 1.05 10.25
CA LYS A 65 -23.49 1.02 10.47
C LYS A 65 -24.11 2.23 9.77
N GLY A 66 -25.17 2.01 9.01
CA GLY A 66 -25.90 3.06 8.30
C GLY A 66 -26.45 2.58 6.97
N ALA A 67 -27.54 3.17 6.51
CA ALA A 67 -28.04 2.94 5.17
C ALA A 67 -27.07 3.57 4.17
N MET A 68 -26.67 2.83 3.14
CA MET A 68 -25.92 3.40 2.03
C MET A 68 -26.76 4.54 1.42
N PRO A 69 -26.23 5.77 1.33
CA PRO A 69 -26.97 6.85 0.71
C PRO A 69 -27.23 6.48 -0.76
N PRO A 70 -28.37 6.89 -1.33
CA PRO A 70 -28.64 6.66 -2.74
C PRO A 70 -27.48 7.24 -3.57
N PRO A 71 -27.00 6.52 -4.60
CA PRO A 71 -25.90 6.95 -5.45
C PRO A 71 -26.34 8.13 -6.33
N ARG A 72 -26.47 9.32 -5.73
CA ARG A 72 -26.82 10.56 -6.43
C ARG A 72 -25.60 11.07 -7.19
N GLY A 73 -25.80 11.52 -8.44
CA GLY A 73 -24.77 12.12 -9.28
C GLY A 73 -23.69 11.17 -9.79
N LYS A 74 -23.82 9.86 -9.60
CA LYS A 74 -22.87 8.89 -10.17
C LYS A 74 -23.21 8.63 -11.63
N TYR A 75 -22.23 8.81 -12.52
CA TYR A 75 -22.39 8.44 -13.93
C TYR A 75 -22.39 6.91 -14.04
N CYS A 76 -23.57 6.34 -14.29
CA CYS A 76 -23.72 4.91 -14.53
C CYS A 76 -23.90 4.67 -16.02
N PRO A 77 -22.94 4.04 -16.72
CA PRO A 77 -23.12 3.75 -18.14
C PRO A 77 -24.32 2.82 -18.33
N ALA A 78 -25.23 3.19 -19.24
CA ALA A 78 -26.42 2.39 -19.53
C ALA A 78 -26.09 1.05 -20.20
N ASN A 79 -24.95 0.99 -20.89
CA ASN A 79 -24.46 -0.20 -21.56
C ASN A 79 -22.96 -0.35 -21.31
N LEU A 80 -22.52 -1.58 -21.02
CA LEU A 80 -21.12 -1.95 -21.06
C LEU A 80 -20.82 -2.50 -22.45
N VAL A 81 -19.90 -1.85 -23.17
CA VAL A 81 -19.47 -2.30 -24.50
C VAL A 81 -18.15 -3.04 -24.35
N ARG A 82 -17.97 -4.10 -25.13
CA ARG A 82 -16.70 -4.83 -25.19
C ARG A 82 -15.62 -3.90 -25.75
N TRP A 83 -14.49 -3.82 -25.06
CA TRP A 83 -13.31 -3.13 -25.57
C TRP A 83 -12.46 -4.13 -26.35
N GLU A 84 -12.65 -4.17 -27.68
CA GLU A 84 -12.03 -5.14 -28.60
C GLU A 84 -10.50 -5.11 -28.51
N GLU A 85 -9.91 -3.92 -28.44
CA GLU A 85 -8.46 -3.68 -28.46
C GLU A 85 -7.82 -3.80 -27.08
N CYS A 86 -8.61 -4.03 -26.02
CA CYS A 86 -8.13 -4.02 -24.64
C CYS A 86 -6.94 -4.97 -24.45
N ALA A 87 -7.04 -6.20 -24.94
CA ALA A 87 -5.98 -7.19 -24.82
C ALA A 87 -4.70 -6.76 -25.56
N HIS A 88 -4.82 -6.22 -26.76
CA HIS A 88 -3.69 -5.75 -27.55
C HIS A 88 -2.99 -4.56 -26.87
N LEU A 89 -3.76 -3.54 -26.49
CA LEU A 89 -3.24 -2.34 -25.82
C LEU A 89 -2.61 -2.68 -24.46
N GLN A 90 -3.21 -3.60 -23.71
CA GLN A 90 -2.65 -4.07 -22.45
C GLN A 90 -1.31 -4.76 -22.65
N GLN A 91 -1.18 -5.61 -23.68
CA GLN A 91 0.09 -6.27 -24.01
C GLN A 91 1.15 -5.25 -24.43
N GLU A 92 0.80 -4.29 -25.29
CA GLU A 92 1.72 -3.24 -25.74
C GLU A 92 2.27 -2.41 -24.57
N ILE A 93 1.39 -2.02 -23.63
CA ILE A 93 1.79 -1.31 -22.40
C ILE A 93 2.69 -2.19 -21.54
N PHE A 94 2.32 -3.47 -21.35
CA PHE A 94 3.08 -4.40 -20.54
C PHE A 94 4.49 -4.62 -21.09
N ASP A 95 4.62 -4.82 -22.40
CA ASP A 95 5.91 -5.02 -23.07
C ASP A 95 6.78 -3.77 -22.97
N SER A 96 6.20 -2.59 -23.17
CA SER A 96 6.88 -1.29 -23.01
C SER A 96 7.45 -1.11 -21.61
N VAL A 97 6.65 -1.40 -20.58
CA VAL A 97 7.06 -1.32 -19.17
C VAL A 97 8.14 -2.35 -18.86
N CYS A 98 7.97 -3.59 -19.32
CA CYS A 98 8.98 -4.64 -19.12
C CYS A 98 10.31 -4.26 -19.77
N ASN A 99 10.31 -3.73 -20.99
CA ASN A 99 11.51 -3.26 -21.66
C ASN A 99 12.19 -2.11 -20.89
N HIS A 100 11.41 -1.18 -20.33
CA HIS A 100 11.93 -0.08 -19.53
C HIS A 100 12.65 -0.56 -18.25
N PHE A 101 12.10 -1.55 -17.55
CA PHE A 101 12.67 -2.06 -16.30
C PHE A 101 13.72 -3.17 -16.50
N ASN A 102 13.70 -3.88 -17.64
CA ASN A 102 14.67 -4.94 -17.97
C ASN A 102 15.90 -4.42 -18.73
N ALA A 103 15.86 -3.20 -19.29
CA ALA A 103 17.03 -2.57 -19.88
C ALA A 103 18.14 -2.47 -18.83
N ARG A 104 19.22 -3.23 -19.03
CA ARG A 104 20.41 -3.23 -18.16
C ARG A 104 20.89 -1.79 -18.02
N GLN A 105 20.86 -1.25 -16.80
CA GLN A 105 21.14 0.16 -16.52
C GLN A 105 22.54 0.58 -17.00
N GLU A 106 22.64 1.11 -18.22
CA GLU A 106 23.77 1.97 -18.61
C GLU A 106 23.56 3.41 -18.14
N HIS A 107 22.31 3.80 -17.83
CA HIS A 107 21.98 5.10 -17.27
C HIS A 107 20.94 4.96 -16.15
N PRO A 108 21.12 5.66 -15.01
CA PRO A 108 20.15 5.62 -13.92
C PRO A 108 18.84 6.20 -14.42
N THR A 109 17.83 5.34 -14.51
CA THR A 109 16.48 5.70 -14.92
C THR A 109 15.97 6.79 -13.99
N LYS A 110 15.65 7.98 -14.53
CA LYS A 110 15.02 9.07 -13.76
C LYS A 110 13.73 8.52 -13.15
N MET A 111 13.74 8.26 -11.84
CA MET A 111 12.53 7.94 -11.09
C MET A 111 11.56 9.10 -11.27
N PHE A 112 10.45 8.83 -11.95
CA PHE A 112 9.38 9.80 -12.11
C PHE A 112 8.78 10.08 -10.73
N TRP A 113 8.74 11.35 -10.35
CA TRP A 113 7.99 11.79 -9.18
C TRP A 113 6.51 11.49 -9.43
N LEU A 114 5.92 10.73 -8.51
CA LEU A 114 4.55 10.22 -8.57
C LEU A 114 3.56 11.35 -8.25
N PHE A 115 3.44 12.34 -9.14
CA PHE A 115 2.40 13.36 -9.10
C PHE A 115 1.90 13.62 -10.52
N PHE A 116 1.01 12.76 -11.01
CA PHE A 116 0.09 13.16 -12.06
C PHE A 116 -1.12 13.82 -11.39
N VAL A 117 -1.14 15.16 -11.39
CA VAL A 117 -2.40 15.89 -11.20
C VAL A 117 -3.24 15.59 -12.44
N LEU A 118 -4.30 14.78 -12.26
CA LEU A 118 -5.31 14.56 -13.29
C LEU A 118 -5.99 15.92 -13.56
N LYS A 119 -5.61 16.59 -14.64
CA LYS A 119 -6.32 17.78 -15.13
C LYS A 119 -7.71 17.34 -15.60
N GLY A 120 -8.74 17.66 -14.82
CA GLY A 120 -10.12 17.46 -15.28
C GLY A 120 -11.21 17.31 -14.23
N LEU A 121 -10.93 17.38 -12.93
CA LEU A 121 -12.01 17.46 -11.93
C LEU A 121 -12.38 18.92 -11.67
N PRO A 122 -13.55 19.41 -12.11
CA PRO A 122 -14.07 20.67 -11.59
C PRO A 122 -14.30 20.50 -10.09
N MET A 123 -13.70 21.38 -9.31
CA MET A 123 -14.07 21.59 -7.92
C MET A 123 -15.27 22.53 -7.95
N ASP A 124 -16.45 22.00 -7.66
CA ASP A 124 -17.61 22.80 -7.20
C ASP A 124 -17.58 22.86 -5.66
#